data_AF-J3JJV1-F1
#
_entry.id   AF-J3JJV1-F1
#
_cell.length_a   1.000
_cell.length_b   1.000
_cell.length_c   1.000
_cell.angle_alpha   90.00
_cell.angle_beta   90.00
_cell.angle_gamma   90.00
#
_symmetry.space_group_name_H-M   'P 1'
#
loop_
_entity.id
_entity.type
_entity.pdbx_description
1 polymer ?
#
loop_
_entity_poly.entity_id
_entity_poly.type
_entity_poly.pdbx_seq_one_letter_code
_entity_poly.pdbx_strand_id
1 'polypeptide(L)'
;MRKLVLLALVGLAAQLVDGSLGMGYGMTSSSLLLLAGLSPALASASVHLAEIGTTLASGASHWRLGNTDPRLVVRLGLPGAVGAFSGATVLSHLSTRAATPVTASLLILLGTYVLVRFALRPPRGSGSRHSPHGRRLLVPLGLVGGFVDATGGGGWGPVVTTTLLTGGRTAPRTVVGSVGASEFLVTVAASAGFLTGLGTAGISLGIVLALLAGGLVAAPIAAWLVSRLPGAVLGTAVGGLILTTNLRVLLSWAEASARTGVMVYGALGVIWAAFLTLAIRKARASAKDIREETDQALEEVRSTHQRGHAPEVAVPDDPITAGGPVRPVSVEPARSRTHADLVVEPV
;
A
#
# COMPACT_ATOMS: atom_id res chain seq x y z
N MET A 1 -25.98 -8.54 -16.48
CA MET A 1 -24.57 -8.49 -16.95
C MET A 1 -23.93 -7.11 -16.79
N ARG A 2 -24.50 -6.01 -17.31
CA ARG A 2 -23.89 -4.65 -17.23
C ARG A 2 -23.44 -4.22 -15.82
N LYS A 3 -24.27 -4.45 -14.79
CA LYS A 3 -23.94 -4.13 -13.38
C LYS A 3 -22.72 -4.91 -12.85
N LEU A 4 -22.58 -6.18 -13.22
CA LEU A 4 -21.45 -7.02 -12.76
C LEU A 4 -20.14 -6.60 -13.43
N VAL A 5 -20.19 -6.20 -14.70
CA VAL A 5 -19.01 -5.64 -15.40
C VAL A 5 -18.54 -4.36 -14.71
N LEU A 6 -19.46 -3.46 -14.36
CA LEU A 6 -19.11 -2.24 -13.62
C LEU A 6 -18.49 -2.57 -12.26
N LEU A 7 -19.04 -3.53 -11.52
CA LEU A 7 -18.45 -3.97 -10.24
C LEU A 7 -17.07 -4.60 -10.41
N ALA A 8 -16.84 -5.35 -11.49
CA ALA A 8 -15.51 -5.88 -11.78
C ALA A 8 -14.51 -4.75 -12.11
N LEU A 9 -14.93 -3.73 -12.86
CA LEU A 9 -14.08 -2.55 -13.10
C LEU A 9 -13.78 -1.77 -11.81
N VAL A 10 -14.76 -1.70 -10.90
CA VAL A 10 -14.56 -1.13 -9.56
C VAL A 10 -13.52 -1.94 -8.79
N GLY A 11 -13.67 -3.27 -8.71
CA GLY A 11 -12.69 -4.14 -8.03
C GLY A 11 -11.30 -4.03 -8.63
N LEU A 12 -11.20 -3.91 -9.96
CA LEU A 12 -9.95 -3.67 -10.68
C LEU A 12 -9.32 -2.34 -10.28
N ALA A 13 -10.06 -1.24 -10.35
CA ALA A 13 -9.56 0.09 -10.00
C ALA A 13 -9.18 0.17 -8.51
N ALA A 14 -10.02 -0.39 -7.64
CA ALA A 14 -9.81 -0.43 -6.21
C ALA A 14 -8.53 -1.21 -5.86
N GLN A 15 -8.30 -2.37 -6.50
CA GLN A 15 -7.08 -3.16 -6.27
C GLN A 15 -5.82 -2.54 -6.88
N LEU A 16 -5.93 -1.82 -8.01
CA LEU A 16 -4.79 -1.08 -8.57
C LEU A 16 -4.30 -0.01 -7.59
N VAL A 17 -5.22 0.72 -6.98
CA VAL A 17 -4.89 1.70 -5.92
C VAL A 17 -4.32 0.96 -4.72
N ASP A 18 -5.00 -0.09 -4.28
CA ASP A 18 -4.64 -0.84 -3.09
C ASP A 18 -3.24 -1.46 -3.14
N GLY A 19 -2.94 -2.26 -4.16
CA GLY A 19 -1.60 -2.84 -4.30
C GLY A 19 -0.50 -1.80 -4.60
N SER A 20 -0.86 -0.60 -5.07
CA SER A 20 0.12 0.46 -5.35
C SER A 20 0.37 1.39 -4.15
N LEU A 21 -0.61 1.56 -3.26
CA LEU A 21 -0.55 2.50 -2.13
C LEU A 21 -0.63 1.82 -0.77
N GLY A 22 -0.95 0.52 -0.73
CA GLY A 22 -1.24 -0.26 0.47
C GLY A 22 -2.55 0.16 1.12
N MET A 23 -3.52 0.63 0.33
CA MET A 23 -4.79 1.12 0.82
C MET A 23 -5.84 1.32 -0.27
N GLY A 24 -7.11 1.20 0.09
CA GLY A 24 -8.21 1.80 -0.66
C GLY A 24 -9.14 0.81 -1.37
N TYR A 25 -8.82 -0.49 -1.40
CA TYR A 25 -9.75 -1.48 -1.96
C TYR A 25 -11.08 -1.43 -1.23
N GLY A 26 -11.02 -1.65 0.10
CA GLY A 26 -12.19 -1.66 0.93
C GLY A 26 -12.96 -0.34 0.86
N MET A 27 -12.33 0.80 1.16
CA MET A 27 -13.06 2.07 1.22
C MET A 27 -13.73 2.39 -0.11
N THR A 28 -13.04 2.20 -1.23
CA THR A 28 -13.59 2.51 -2.56
C THR A 28 -14.77 1.59 -2.86
N SER A 29 -14.59 0.28 -2.66
CA SER A 29 -15.63 -0.71 -2.94
C SER A 29 -16.84 -0.54 -2.01
N SER A 30 -16.62 -0.40 -0.70
CA SER A 30 -17.68 -0.17 0.29
C SER A 30 -18.43 1.11 0.03
N SER A 31 -17.76 2.21 -0.31
CA SER A 31 -18.42 3.48 -0.65
C SER A 31 -19.35 3.33 -1.84
N LEU A 32 -18.94 2.58 -2.87
CA LEU A 32 -19.74 2.35 -4.07
C LEU A 32 -20.89 1.36 -3.82
N LEU A 33 -20.69 0.36 -2.97
CA LEU A 33 -21.77 -0.56 -2.57
C LEU A 33 -22.81 0.13 -1.68
N LEU A 34 -22.39 0.98 -0.75
CA LEU A 34 -23.28 1.83 0.04
C LEU A 34 -24.08 2.77 -0.86
N LEU A 35 -23.42 3.40 -1.84
CA LEU A 35 -24.09 4.23 -2.84
C LEU A 35 -25.09 3.43 -3.70
N ALA A 36 -24.81 2.15 -3.95
CA ALA A 36 -25.71 1.22 -4.63
C ALA A 36 -26.87 0.72 -3.73
N GLY A 37 -26.94 1.16 -2.48
CA GLY A 37 -28.03 0.89 -1.55
C GLY A 37 -27.84 -0.36 -0.69
N LEU A 38 -26.64 -0.95 -0.65
CA LEU A 38 -26.37 -2.03 0.30
C LEU A 38 -26.28 -1.46 1.72
N SER A 39 -26.72 -2.25 2.71
CA SER A 39 -26.48 -1.91 4.11
C SER A 39 -24.97 -1.95 4.42
N PRO A 40 -24.48 -1.19 5.42
CA PRO A 40 -23.06 -1.19 5.78
C PRO A 40 -22.50 -2.57 6.09
N ALA A 41 -23.25 -3.40 6.81
CA ALA A 41 -22.82 -4.75 7.15
C ALA A 41 -22.68 -5.63 5.89
N LEU A 42 -23.64 -5.57 4.95
CA LEU A 42 -23.58 -6.34 3.70
C LEU A 42 -22.51 -5.82 2.74
N ALA A 43 -22.33 -4.49 2.66
CA ALA A 43 -21.28 -3.87 1.86
C ALA A 43 -19.90 -4.31 2.37
N SER A 44 -19.65 -4.15 3.68
CA SER A 44 -18.40 -4.56 4.32
C SER A 44 -18.16 -6.07 4.18
N ALA A 45 -19.17 -6.91 4.46
CA ALA A 45 -19.05 -8.36 4.30
C ALA A 45 -18.70 -8.78 2.86
N SER A 46 -19.36 -8.18 1.86
CA SER A 46 -19.10 -8.50 0.45
C SER A 46 -17.69 -8.09 0.01
N VAL A 47 -17.22 -6.96 0.51
CA VAL A 47 -15.88 -6.44 0.25
C VAL A 47 -14.81 -7.32 0.88
N HIS A 48 -14.91 -7.63 2.17
CA HIS A 48 -13.91 -8.47 2.85
C HIS A 48 -13.87 -9.89 2.27
N LEU A 49 -15.02 -10.47 1.87
CA LEU A 49 -15.06 -11.76 1.18
C LEU A 49 -14.33 -11.72 -0.16
N ALA A 50 -14.49 -10.64 -0.94
CA ALA A 50 -13.75 -10.46 -2.17
C ALA A 50 -12.25 -10.26 -1.87
N GLU A 51 -11.92 -9.52 -0.81
CA GLU A 51 -10.55 -9.23 -0.41
C GLU A 51 -9.76 -10.44 0.02
N ILE A 52 -10.37 -11.54 0.49
CA ILE A 52 -9.63 -12.79 0.75
C ILE A 52 -8.80 -13.19 -0.47
N GLY A 53 -9.41 -13.20 -1.65
CA GLY A 53 -8.73 -13.59 -2.88
C GLY A 53 -7.82 -12.49 -3.44
N THR A 54 -8.24 -11.23 -3.38
CA THR A 54 -7.43 -10.13 -3.93
C THR A 54 -6.20 -9.84 -3.07
N THR A 55 -6.31 -9.87 -1.74
CA THR A 55 -5.18 -9.70 -0.82
C THR A 55 -4.22 -10.88 -0.87
N LEU A 56 -4.72 -12.11 -1.06
CA LEU A 56 -3.86 -13.27 -1.29
C LEU A 56 -3.04 -13.09 -2.57
N ALA A 57 -3.69 -12.73 -3.68
CA ALA A 57 -3.02 -12.50 -4.97
C ALA A 57 -2.04 -11.31 -4.90
N SER A 58 -2.44 -10.22 -4.23
CA SER A 58 -1.62 -9.03 -4.02
C SER A 58 -0.41 -9.34 -3.16
N GLY A 59 -0.60 -9.96 -2.00
CA GLY A 59 0.45 -10.38 -1.08
C GLY A 59 1.44 -11.35 -1.73
N ALA A 60 0.96 -12.33 -2.49
CA ALA A 60 1.82 -13.22 -3.27
C ALA A 60 2.63 -12.48 -4.33
N SER A 61 2.03 -11.51 -5.02
CA SER A 61 2.71 -10.70 -6.04
C SER A 61 3.78 -9.80 -5.42
N HIS A 62 3.48 -9.14 -4.29
CA HIS A 62 4.46 -8.34 -3.55
C HIS A 62 5.59 -9.20 -3.00
N TRP A 63 5.29 -10.39 -2.47
CA TRP A 63 6.31 -11.31 -1.98
C TRP A 63 7.25 -11.75 -3.10
N ARG A 64 6.72 -12.13 -4.27
CA ARG A 64 7.52 -12.47 -5.47
C ARG A 64 8.44 -11.34 -5.92
N LEU A 65 8.01 -10.08 -5.77
CA LEU A 65 8.80 -8.90 -6.10
C LEU A 65 9.75 -8.44 -4.98
N GLY A 66 9.80 -9.16 -3.85
CA GLY A 66 10.64 -8.81 -2.70
C GLY A 66 10.20 -7.50 -2.02
N ASN A 67 8.90 -7.21 -2.05
CA ASN A 67 8.26 -6.05 -1.44
C ASN A 67 7.66 -6.36 -0.06
N THR A 68 8.00 -7.49 0.57
CA THR A 68 7.44 -7.88 1.87
C THR A 68 8.53 -8.09 2.92
N ASP A 69 8.21 -7.75 4.16
CA ASP A 69 8.92 -8.09 5.39
C ASP A 69 8.04 -9.04 6.21
N PRO A 70 8.36 -10.35 6.26
CA PRO A 70 7.54 -11.34 6.96
C PRO A 70 7.32 -11.01 8.44
N ARG A 71 8.27 -10.33 9.09
CA ARG A 71 8.12 -9.92 10.49
C ARG A 71 7.04 -8.87 10.64
N LEU A 72 6.96 -7.92 9.71
CA LEU A 72 5.90 -6.92 9.70
C LEU A 72 4.55 -7.59 9.42
N VAL A 73 4.48 -8.47 8.42
CA VAL A 73 3.25 -9.19 8.04
C VAL A 73 2.61 -9.88 9.23
N VAL A 74 3.37 -10.71 9.96
CA VAL A 74 2.83 -11.49 11.07
C VAL A 74 2.52 -10.61 12.29
N ARG A 75 3.43 -9.69 12.66
CA ARG A 75 3.26 -8.84 13.86
C ARG A 75 2.12 -7.84 13.76
N LEU A 76 1.70 -7.54 12.53
CA LEU A 76 0.60 -6.62 12.24
C LEU A 76 -0.69 -7.38 11.92
N GLY A 77 -0.60 -8.42 11.08
CA GLY A 77 -1.76 -9.17 10.60
C GLY A 77 -2.45 -10.02 11.67
N LEU A 78 -1.71 -10.62 12.61
CA LEU A 78 -2.34 -11.38 13.72
C LEU A 78 -3.19 -10.50 14.65
N PRO A 79 -2.66 -9.39 15.22
CA PRO A 79 -3.50 -8.47 15.97
C PRO A 79 -4.59 -7.83 15.10
N GLY A 80 -4.28 -7.56 13.82
CA GLY A 80 -5.27 -7.10 12.84
C GLY A 80 -6.46 -8.04 12.69
N ALA A 81 -6.22 -9.34 12.58
CA ALA A 81 -7.26 -10.35 12.48
C ALA A 81 -8.20 -10.33 13.71
N VAL A 82 -7.66 -10.19 14.91
CA VAL A 82 -8.46 -10.08 16.15
C VAL A 82 -9.33 -8.81 16.13
N GLY A 83 -8.73 -7.68 15.74
CA GLY A 83 -9.44 -6.41 15.59
C GLY A 83 -10.57 -6.49 14.57
N ALA A 84 -10.29 -7.07 13.40
CA ALA A 84 -11.24 -7.23 12.31
C ALA A 84 -12.41 -8.15 12.65
N PHE A 85 -12.16 -9.30 13.28
CA PHE A 85 -13.23 -10.17 13.74
C PHE A 85 -14.15 -9.45 14.74
N SER A 86 -13.55 -8.70 15.68
CA SER A 86 -14.29 -7.90 16.66
C SER A 86 -15.10 -6.80 15.99
N GLY A 87 -14.53 -6.08 15.04
CA GLY A 87 -15.20 -5.02 14.28
C GLY A 87 -16.34 -5.56 13.41
N ALA A 88 -16.14 -6.71 12.77
CA ALA A 88 -17.17 -7.38 11.97
C ALA A 88 -18.33 -7.83 12.86
N THR A 89 -18.04 -8.34 14.05
CA THR A 89 -19.06 -8.71 15.05
C THR A 89 -19.85 -7.48 15.47
N VAL A 90 -19.19 -6.37 15.81
CA VAL A 90 -19.89 -5.12 16.17
C VAL A 90 -20.78 -4.65 15.03
N LEU A 91 -20.25 -4.53 13.81
CA LEU A 91 -21.03 -4.03 12.68
C LEU A 91 -22.22 -4.93 12.33
N SER A 92 -22.06 -6.25 12.47
CA SER A 92 -23.14 -7.22 12.19
C SER A 92 -24.32 -7.12 13.16
N HIS A 93 -24.08 -6.65 14.39
CA HIS A 93 -25.13 -6.47 15.41
C HIS A 93 -25.72 -5.05 15.44
N LEU A 94 -25.17 -4.11 14.66
CA LEU A 94 -25.74 -2.78 14.55
C LEU A 94 -26.93 -2.77 13.59
N SER A 95 -28.01 -2.12 14.01
CA SER A 95 -29.15 -1.89 13.11
C SER A 95 -28.72 -1.07 11.89
N THR A 96 -29.25 -1.38 10.71
CA THR A 96 -28.94 -0.65 9.46
C THR A 96 -29.13 0.85 9.61
N ARG A 97 -30.17 1.30 10.32
CA ARG A 97 -30.45 2.72 10.55
C ARG A 97 -29.32 3.43 11.29
N ALA A 98 -28.74 2.78 12.31
CA ALA A 98 -27.63 3.32 13.09
C ALA A 98 -26.28 3.14 12.38
N ALA A 99 -26.08 2.00 11.70
CA ALA A 99 -24.84 1.70 11.01
C ALA A 99 -24.56 2.65 9.83
N THR A 100 -25.59 3.03 9.06
CA THR A 100 -25.42 3.87 7.86
C THR A 100 -24.69 5.18 8.13
N PRO A 101 -25.14 6.06 9.05
CA PRO A 101 -24.46 7.31 9.31
C PRO A 101 -23.10 7.10 9.98
N VAL A 102 -22.94 6.05 10.80
CA VAL A 102 -21.65 5.73 11.46
C VAL A 102 -20.60 5.33 10.43
N THR A 103 -20.89 4.36 9.58
CA THR A 103 -19.95 3.88 8.55
C THR A 103 -19.66 4.96 7.51
N ALA A 104 -20.68 5.70 7.04
CA ALA A 104 -20.47 6.77 6.07
C ALA A 104 -19.61 7.92 6.66
N SER A 105 -19.83 8.27 7.94
CA SER A 105 -18.99 9.27 8.63
C SER A 105 -17.56 8.78 8.82
N LEU A 106 -17.38 7.50 9.17
CA LEU A 106 -16.06 6.89 9.28
C LEU A 106 -15.32 6.91 7.94
N LEU A 107 -15.99 6.55 6.84
CA LEU A 107 -15.42 6.62 5.49
C LEU A 107 -15.10 8.06 5.06
N ILE A 108 -15.93 9.05 5.42
CA ILE A 108 -15.63 10.47 5.19
C ILE A 108 -14.40 10.91 5.99
N LEU A 109 -14.29 10.50 7.25
CA LEU A 109 -13.13 10.81 8.08
C LEU A 109 -11.85 10.23 7.48
N LEU A 110 -11.87 8.96 7.10
CA LEU A 110 -10.74 8.28 6.47
C LEU A 110 -10.43 8.88 5.09
N GLY A 111 -11.44 9.16 4.27
CA GLY A 111 -11.28 9.80 2.96
C GLY A 111 -10.68 11.21 3.07
N THR A 112 -11.12 11.99 4.06
CA THR A 112 -10.54 13.31 4.38
C THR A 112 -9.08 13.16 4.79
N TYR A 113 -8.80 12.24 5.71
CA TYR A 113 -7.45 11.98 6.20
C TYR A 113 -6.51 11.59 5.05
N VAL A 114 -6.95 10.69 4.17
CA VAL A 114 -6.20 10.26 2.98
C VAL A 114 -5.97 11.41 2.01
N LEU A 115 -7.02 12.17 1.67
CA LEU A 115 -6.93 13.32 0.76
C LEU A 115 -5.92 14.35 1.28
N VAL A 116 -6.03 14.72 2.55
CA VAL A 116 -5.16 15.72 3.17
C VAL A 116 -3.73 15.18 3.29
N ARG A 117 -3.58 13.95 3.77
CA ARG A 117 -2.26 13.31 3.95
C ARG A 117 -1.52 13.27 2.64
N PHE A 118 -2.09 12.70 1.57
CA PHE A 118 -1.40 12.48 0.31
C PHE A 118 -1.11 13.78 -0.46
N ALA A 119 -1.97 14.80 -0.35
CA ALA A 119 -1.72 16.08 -1.00
C ALA A 119 -0.66 16.92 -0.28
N LEU A 120 -0.68 16.93 1.06
CA LEU A 120 0.18 17.81 1.85
C LEU A 120 1.52 17.16 2.17
N ARG A 121 1.52 15.88 2.54
CA ARG A 121 2.69 15.11 2.94
C ARG A 121 2.72 13.86 2.05
N PRO A 122 3.39 13.86 0.89
CA PRO A 122 3.54 12.61 0.14
C PRO A 122 4.33 11.57 0.96
N PRO A 123 4.13 10.26 0.73
CA PRO A 123 4.94 9.22 1.34
C PRO A 123 6.43 9.47 1.11
N ARG A 124 7.23 9.36 2.16
CA ARG A 124 8.70 9.38 2.11
C ARG A 124 9.18 8.19 2.94
N GLY A 125 10.19 7.47 2.47
CA GLY A 125 10.73 6.34 3.21
C GLY A 125 12.21 6.13 2.95
N SER A 126 12.87 5.48 3.89
CA SER A 126 14.26 5.06 3.77
C SER A 126 14.41 3.96 2.70
N GLY A 127 15.62 3.69 2.23
CA GLY A 127 15.90 2.53 1.37
C GLY A 127 15.83 1.17 2.08
N SER A 128 15.57 1.13 3.39
CA SER A 128 15.62 -0.12 4.17
C SER A 128 14.47 -1.06 3.82
N ARG A 129 14.81 -2.30 3.47
CA ARG A 129 13.84 -3.39 3.27
C ARG A 129 13.44 -4.11 4.55
N HIS A 130 14.10 -3.82 5.67
CA HIS A 130 13.76 -4.39 6.97
C HIS A 130 13.13 -3.33 7.84
N SER A 131 11.95 -3.64 8.37
CA SER A 131 11.19 -2.73 9.20
C SER A 131 11.72 -2.74 10.64
N PRO A 132 12.20 -1.61 11.18
CA PRO A 132 12.63 -1.52 12.57
C PRO A 132 11.46 -1.42 13.56
N HIS A 133 10.21 -1.43 13.07
CA HIS A 133 9.03 -1.24 13.90
C HIS A 133 8.83 -2.44 14.85
N GLY A 134 8.80 -2.14 16.16
CA GLY A 134 8.63 -3.14 17.22
C GLY A 134 7.15 -3.48 17.49
N ARG A 135 6.94 -4.56 18.26
CA ARG A 135 5.59 -5.04 18.67
C ARG A 135 4.77 -3.97 19.39
N ARG A 136 5.41 -3.06 20.15
CA ARG A 136 4.75 -1.98 20.89
C ARG A 136 3.95 -1.03 19.99
N LEU A 137 4.38 -0.85 18.74
CA LEU A 137 3.63 -0.08 17.75
C LEU A 137 2.70 -0.99 16.93
N LEU A 138 3.22 -2.11 16.42
CA LEU A 138 2.52 -2.94 15.45
C LEU A 138 1.27 -3.63 16.01
N VAL A 139 1.29 -4.03 17.29
CA VAL A 139 0.15 -4.72 17.91
C VAL A 139 -1.07 -3.80 18.07
N PRO A 140 -0.98 -2.64 18.75
CA PRO A 140 -2.14 -1.75 18.86
C PRO A 140 -2.55 -1.19 17.49
N LEU A 141 -1.59 -0.91 16.61
CA LEU A 141 -1.88 -0.45 15.25
C LEU A 141 -2.66 -1.50 14.45
N GLY A 142 -2.27 -2.78 14.54
CA GLY A 142 -2.99 -3.88 13.91
C GLY A 142 -4.40 -4.02 14.48
N LEU A 143 -4.55 -4.10 15.81
CA LEU A 143 -5.87 -4.22 16.45
C LEU A 143 -6.83 -3.10 16.04
N VAL A 144 -6.40 -1.85 16.14
CA VAL A 144 -7.24 -0.69 15.77
C VAL A 144 -7.48 -0.68 14.27
N GLY A 145 -6.44 -0.93 13.47
CA GLY A 145 -6.53 -0.99 12.01
C GLY A 145 -7.59 -2.00 11.56
N GLY A 146 -7.52 -3.24 12.04
CA GLY A 146 -8.48 -4.28 11.68
C GLY A 146 -9.89 -3.98 12.16
N PHE A 147 -10.06 -3.43 13.37
CA PHE A 147 -11.39 -3.05 13.87
C PHE A 147 -12.04 -1.96 13.00
N VAL A 148 -11.28 -0.91 12.67
CA VAL A 148 -11.72 0.18 11.78
C VAL A 148 -11.94 -0.36 10.36
N ASP A 149 -11.16 -1.35 9.94
CA ASP A 149 -11.29 -2.01 8.65
C ASP A 149 -12.67 -2.65 8.47
N ALA A 150 -13.03 -3.55 9.39
CA ALA A 150 -14.32 -4.24 9.33
C ALA A 150 -15.52 -3.30 9.53
N THR A 151 -15.43 -2.34 10.46
CA THR A 151 -16.54 -1.41 10.77
C THR A 151 -16.76 -0.34 9.69
N GLY A 152 -15.68 0.13 9.07
CA GLY A 152 -15.70 1.11 7.99
C GLY A 152 -15.82 0.49 6.59
N GLY A 153 -15.55 -0.82 6.46
CA GLY A 153 -15.46 -1.49 5.18
C GLY A 153 -14.19 -1.15 4.40
N GLY A 154 -13.04 -0.88 5.04
CA GLY A 154 -11.78 -0.58 4.34
C GLY A 154 -10.76 0.33 5.03
N GLY A 155 -10.84 0.51 6.34
CA GLY A 155 -9.94 1.36 7.12
C GLY A 155 -8.51 0.85 7.34
N TRP A 156 -8.17 -0.39 6.95
CA TRP A 156 -6.85 -0.98 7.18
C TRP A 156 -5.71 -0.09 6.68
N GLY A 157 -5.73 0.23 5.38
CA GLY A 157 -4.67 0.99 4.74
C GLY A 157 -4.46 2.42 5.28
N PRO A 158 -5.51 3.27 5.40
CA PRO A 158 -5.39 4.59 6.01
C PRO A 158 -4.83 4.55 7.42
N VAL A 159 -5.25 3.59 8.26
CA VAL A 159 -4.77 3.52 9.63
C VAL A 159 -3.33 3.00 9.67
N VAL A 160 -3.07 1.89 9.00
CA VAL A 160 -1.81 1.15 9.13
C VAL A 160 -0.73 1.67 8.18
N THR A 161 -1.00 1.68 6.88
CA THR A 161 -0.02 2.06 5.85
C THR A 161 0.44 3.48 6.03
N THR A 162 -0.47 4.43 6.25
CA THR A 162 -0.06 5.84 6.41
C THR A 162 0.75 6.06 7.69
N THR A 163 0.45 5.35 8.78
CA THR A 163 1.22 5.43 10.04
C THR A 163 2.65 4.95 9.82
N LEU A 164 2.81 3.79 9.18
CA LEU A 164 4.13 3.22 8.90
C LEU A 164 4.92 4.03 7.87
N LEU A 165 4.26 4.60 6.85
CA LEU A 165 4.88 5.52 5.90
C LEU A 165 5.25 6.88 6.52
N THR A 166 4.61 7.28 7.61
CA THR A 166 4.96 8.52 8.33
C THR A 166 6.26 8.36 9.11
N GLY A 167 6.53 7.16 9.64
CA GLY A 167 7.78 6.89 10.34
C GLY A 167 9.02 7.02 9.46
N GLY A 168 8.88 6.86 8.13
CA GLY A 168 9.97 7.00 7.16
C GLY A 168 11.10 5.98 7.31
N ARG A 169 10.96 4.99 8.21
CA ARG A 169 12.05 4.06 8.58
C ARG A 169 12.19 2.86 7.65
N THR A 170 11.19 2.61 6.80
CA THR A 170 11.09 1.44 5.91
C THR A 170 10.77 1.92 4.49
N ALA A 171 11.27 1.22 3.48
CA ALA A 171 10.98 1.50 2.08
C ALA A 171 9.47 1.46 1.81
N PRO A 172 8.90 2.46 1.10
CA PRO A 172 7.45 2.53 0.90
C PRO A 172 6.85 1.28 0.27
N ARG A 173 7.49 0.72 -0.75
CA ARG A 173 7.06 -0.54 -1.38
C ARG A 173 7.07 -1.73 -0.42
N THR A 174 8.01 -1.76 0.54
CA THR A 174 8.07 -2.79 1.57
C THR A 174 6.95 -2.63 2.58
N VAL A 175 6.63 -1.38 2.97
CA VAL A 175 5.46 -1.10 3.82
C VAL A 175 4.19 -1.54 3.10
N VAL A 176 3.95 -1.07 1.88
CA VAL A 176 2.77 -1.39 1.08
C VAL A 176 2.61 -2.90 0.91
N GLY A 177 3.65 -3.59 0.44
CA GLY A 177 3.56 -5.04 0.21
C GLY A 177 3.35 -5.83 1.50
N SER A 178 3.99 -5.44 2.60
CA SER A 178 3.82 -6.14 3.88
C SER A 178 2.45 -5.87 4.50
N VAL A 179 1.94 -4.64 4.41
CA VAL A 179 0.61 -4.29 4.92
C VAL A 179 -0.48 -4.98 4.12
N GLY A 180 -0.38 -5.00 2.78
CA GLY A 180 -1.31 -5.75 1.93
C GLY A 180 -1.22 -7.26 2.14
N ALA A 181 -0.02 -7.81 2.38
CA ALA A 181 0.12 -9.23 2.71
C ALA A 181 -0.48 -9.57 4.09
N SER A 182 -0.37 -8.68 5.09
CA SER A 182 -1.04 -8.88 6.38
C SER A 182 -2.56 -8.77 6.31
N GLU A 183 -3.07 -7.99 5.35
CA GLU A 183 -4.52 -7.79 5.12
C GLU A 183 -5.25 -9.09 4.76
N PHE A 184 -4.54 -10.07 4.21
CA PHE A 184 -5.10 -11.42 4.03
C PHE A 184 -5.59 -12.03 5.37
N LEU A 185 -4.81 -11.90 6.44
CA LEU A 185 -5.23 -12.39 7.77
C LEU A 185 -6.43 -11.59 8.31
N VAL A 186 -6.42 -10.28 8.06
CA VAL A 186 -7.47 -9.34 8.50
C VAL A 186 -8.79 -9.65 7.80
N THR A 187 -8.77 -9.81 6.49
CA THR A 187 -9.95 -10.03 5.64
C THR A 187 -10.54 -11.42 5.82
N VAL A 188 -9.72 -12.44 6.04
CA VAL A 188 -10.20 -13.78 6.45
C VAL A 188 -10.94 -13.69 7.80
N ALA A 189 -10.37 -12.99 8.78
CA ALA A 189 -10.99 -12.86 10.09
C ALA A 189 -12.25 -11.97 10.08
N ALA A 190 -12.24 -10.86 9.34
CA ALA A 190 -13.43 -10.03 9.11
C ALA A 190 -14.54 -10.85 8.45
N SER A 191 -14.22 -11.58 7.38
CA SER A 191 -15.18 -12.43 6.67
C SER A 191 -15.75 -13.50 7.58
N ALA A 192 -14.93 -14.15 8.41
CA ALA A 192 -15.41 -15.08 9.42
C ALA A 192 -16.37 -14.40 10.41
N GLY A 193 -16.03 -13.21 10.91
CA GLY A 193 -16.89 -12.44 11.81
C GLY A 193 -18.21 -11.98 11.18
N PHE A 194 -18.22 -11.65 9.89
CA PHE A 194 -19.45 -11.34 9.17
C PHE A 194 -20.29 -12.57 8.90
N LEU A 195 -19.68 -13.70 8.54
CA LEU A 195 -20.40 -14.95 8.32
C LEU A 195 -20.99 -15.50 9.62
N THR A 196 -20.33 -15.32 10.77
CA THR A 196 -20.90 -15.70 12.06
C THR A 196 -22.02 -14.76 12.49
N GLY A 197 -21.88 -13.45 12.26
CA GLY A 197 -22.86 -12.45 12.67
C GLY A 197 -24.10 -12.34 11.76
N LEU A 198 -23.92 -12.45 10.44
CA LEU A 198 -24.96 -12.27 9.42
C LEU A 198 -25.43 -13.59 8.79
N GLY A 199 -24.65 -14.66 8.92
CA GLY A 199 -24.79 -15.85 8.08
C GLY A 199 -24.41 -15.55 6.63
N THR A 200 -25.01 -16.29 5.69
CA THR A 200 -24.85 -16.08 4.23
C THR A 200 -26.02 -15.31 3.62
N ALA A 201 -27.07 -15.04 4.39
CA ALA A 201 -28.28 -14.38 3.90
C ALA A 201 -27.99 -12.92 3.52
N GLY A 202 -28.37 -12.52 2.31
CA GLY A 202 -28.19 -11.15 1.81
C GLY A 202 -26.81 -10.87 1.18
N ILE A 203 -25.82 -11.75 1.35
CA ILE A 203 -24.53 -11.62 0.67
C ILE A 203 -24.68 -12.09 -0.78
N SER A 204 -24.49 -11.16 -1.73
CA SER A 204 -24.56 -11.49 -3.16
C SER A 204 -23.23 -12.04 -3.64
N LEU A 205 -23.16 -13.35 -3.92
CA LEU A 205 -21.99 -13.98 -4.54
C LEU A 205 -21.61 -13.30 -5.86
N GLY A 206 -22.58 -12.79 -6.62
CA GLY A 206 -22.30 -12.06 -7.87
C GLY A 206 -21.50 -10.78 -7.64
N ILE A 207 -21.79 -10.03 -6.56
CA ILE A 207 -21.02 -8.83 -6.18
C ILE A 207 -19.62 -9.22 -5.75
N VAL A 208 -19.50 -10.21 -4.85
CA VAL A 208 -18.21 -10.72 -4.34
C VAL A 208 -17.32 -11.18 -5.48
N LEU A 209 -17.83 -12.04 -6.37
CA LEU A 209 -17.07 -12.60 -7.49
C LEU A 209 -16.71 -11.54 -8.53
N ALA A 210 -17.57 -10.55 -8.78
CA ALA A 210 -17.25 -9.47 -9.70
C ALA A 210 -16.09 -8.62 -9.17
N LEU A 211 -16.17 -8.17 -7.90
CA LEU A 211 -15.11 -7.41 -7.25
C LEU A 211 -13.79 -8.21 -7.22
N LEU A 212 -13.85 -9.47 -6.79
CA LEU A 212 -12.72 -10.40 -6.78
C LEU A 212 -12.10 -10.55 -8.16
N ALA A 213 -12.89 -10.81 -9.21
CA ALA A 213 -12.38 -11.01 -10.56
C ALA A 213 -11.61 -9.78 -11.07
N GLY A 214 -12.15 -8.58 -10.84
CA GLY A 214 -11.45 -7.34 -11.14
C GLY A 214 -10.14 -7.20 -10.37
N GLY A 215 -10.18 -7.46 -9.06
CA GLY A 215 -9.01 -7.34 -8.20
C GLY A 215 -7.91 -8.35 -8.53
N LEU A 216 -8.24 -9.60 -8.86
CA LEU A 216 -7.26 -10.62 -9.24
C LEU A 216 -6.43 -10.21 -10.46
N VAL A 217 -7.04 -9.55 -11.44
CA VAL A 217 -6.34 -9.02 -12.62
C VAL A 217 -5.40 -7.88 -12.23
N ALA A 218 -5.85 -6.99 -11.35
CA ALA A 218 -5.11 -5.80 -10.93
C ALA A 218 -3.96 -6.10 -9.96
N ALA A 219 -4.09 -7.09 -9.09
CA ALA A 219 -3.13 -7.39 -8.01
C ALA A 219 -1.65 -7.50 -8.47
N PRO A 220 -1.29 -8.30 -9.49
CA PRO A 220 0.10 -8.39 -9.94
C PRO A 220 0.61 -7.10 -10.58
N ILE A 221 -0.27 -6.39 -11.30
CA ILE A 221 0.05 -5.11 -11.95
C ILE A 221 0.35 -4.07 -10.88
N ALA A 222 -0.51 -3.97 -9.86
CA ALA A 222 -0.38 -3.03 -8.74
C ALA A 222 0.93 -3.25 -7.96
N ALA A 223 1.28 -4.51 -7.68
CA ALA A 223 2.49 -4.86 -6.95
C ALA A 223 3.77 -4.43 -7.69
N TRP A 224 3.77 -4.49 -9.02
CA TRP A 224 4.85 -3.94 -9.85
C TRP A 224 4.84 -2.42 -9.88
N LEU A 225 3.65 -1.82 -9.86
CA LEU A 225 3.44 -0.39 -10.07
C LEU A 225 3.64 0.46 -8.79
N VAL A 226 3.71 -0.17 -7.62
CA VAL A 226 3.95 0.45 -6.29
C VAL A 226 5.10 1.45 -6.22
N SER A 227 6.17 1.26 -7.01
CA SER A 227 7.34 2.15 -7.03
C SER A 227 7.35 3.14 -8.20
N ARG A 228 6.30 3.15 -9.02
CA ARG A 228 6.25 3.89 -10.30
C ARG A 228 5.14 4.93 -10.35
N LEU A 229 4.09 4.78 -9.55
CA LEU A 229 2.97 5.71 -9.55
C LEU A 229 3.21 6.92 -8.66
N PRO A 230 2.68 8.10 -9.05
CA PRO A 230 2.65 9.26 -8.20
C PRO A 230 1.61 9.06 -7.10
N GLY A 231 2.02 8.43 -5.99
CA GLY A 231 1.11 8.06 -4.92
C GLY A 231 0.32 9.25 -4.35
N ALA A 232 0.93 10.45 -4.35
CA ALA A 232 0.26 11.70 -3.99
C ALA A 232 -1.01 11.96 -4.82
N VAL A 233 -0.94 11.75 -6.13
CA VAL A 233 -2.06 12.01 -7.06
C VAL A 233 -3.15 10.96 -6.86
N LEU A 234 -2.77 9.67 -6.80
CA LEU A 234 -3.74 8.59 -6.61
C LEU A 234 -4.45 8.66 -5.27
N GLY A 235 -3.71 8.84 -4.17
CA GLY A 235 -4.30 8.97 -2.84
C GLY A 235 -5.25 10.18 -2.75
N THR A 236 -4.88 11.32 -3.35
CA THR A 236 -5.74 12.51 -3.39
C THR A 236 -7.00 12.29 -4.24
N ALA A 237 -6.88 11.62 -5.38
CA ALA A 237 -8.03 11.27 -6.22
C ALA A 237 -8.99 10.32 -5.49
N VAL A 238 -8.46 9.27 -4.88
CA VAL A 238 -9.25 8.26 -4.17
C VAL A 238 -9.92 8.85 -2.92
N GLY A 239 -9.20 9.68 -2.15
CA GLY A 239 -9.77 10.39 -1.01
C GLY A 239 -10.98 11.25 -1.40
N GLY A 240 -10.91 11.99 -2.51
CA GLY A 240 -12.05 12.78 -2.98
C GLY A 240 -13.20 11.94 -3.53
N LEU A 241 -12.92 10.79 -4.18
CA LEU A 241 -13.95 9.83 -4.58
C LEU A 241 -14.70 9.28 -3.36
N ILE A 242 -13.99 8.91 -2.30
CA ILE A 242 -14.58 8.42 -1.05
C ILE A 242 -15.45 9.52 -0.41
N LEU A 243 -14.97 10.76 -0.38
CA LEU A 243 -15.76 11.88 0.14
C LEU A 243 -17.04 12.11 -0.66
N THR A 244 -16.95 12.18 -1.99
CA THR A 244 -18.11 12.46 -2.85
C THR A 244 -19.19 11.39 -2.73
N THR A 245 -18.79 10.12 -2.67
CA THR A 245 -19.69 8.97 -2.57
C THR A 245 -20.35 8.88 -1.19
N ASN A 246 -19.60 8.97 -0.10
CA ASN A 246 -20.18 8.84 1.25
C ASN A 246 -20.95 10.09 1.69
N LEU A 247 -20.59 11.27 1.17
CA LEU A 247 -21.37 12.47 1.39
C LEU A 247 -22.77 12.34 0.77
N ARG A 248 -22.90 11.61 -0.35
CA ARG A 248 -24.23 11.30 -0.92
C ARG A 248 -25.05 10.49 0.05
N VAL A 249 -24.43 9.46 0.65
CA VAL A 249 -25.07 8.57 1.62
C VAL A 249 -25.54 9.37 2.83
N LEU A 250 -24.70 10.20 3.43
CA LEU A 250 -25.09 11.03 4.58
C LEU A 250 -26.16 12.07 4.25
N LEU A 251 -26.04 12.79 3.13
CA LEU A 251 -27.04 13.78 2.73
C LEU A 251 -28.40 13.12 2.47
N SER A 252 -28.40 11.92 1.87
CA SER A 252 -29.63 11.16 1.66
C SER A 252 -30.24 10.64 2.96
N TRP A 253 -29.42 10.18 3.90
CA TRP A 253 -29.86 9.73 5.22
C TRP A 253 -30.43 10.88 6.06
N ALA A 254 -29.85 12.07 5.95
CA ALA A 254 -30.29 13.28 6.66
C ALA A 254 -31.46 14.01 5.97
N GLU A 255 -32.00 13.45 4.88
CA GLU A 255 -33.06 14.08 4.06
C GLU A 255 -32.73 15.54 3.68
N ALA A 256 -31.46 15.81 3.38
CA ALA A 256 -30.97 17.15 3.14
C ALA A 256 -31.59 17.77 1.87
N SER A 257 -31.88 19.07 1.93
CA SER A 257 -32.44 19.80 0.78
C SER A 257 -31.49 19.79 -0.43
N ALA A 258 -32.06 19.89 -1.64
CA ALA A 258 -31.28 19.98 -2.87
C ALA A 258 -30.30 21.16 -2.86
N ARG A 259 -30.68 22.30 -2.27
CA ARG A 259 -29.82 23.47 -2.13
C ARG A 259 -28.61 23.16 -1.26
N THR A 260 -28.82 22.54 -0.11
CA THR A 260 -27.74 22.09 0.79
C THR A 260 -26.79 21.14 0.05
N GLY A 261 -27.34 20.18 -0.69
CA GLY A 261 -26.56 19.27 -1.51
C GLY A 261 -25.67 20.00 -2.52
N VAL A 262 -26.24 20.92 -3.31
CA VAL A 262 -25.48 21.69 -4.31
C VAL A 262 -24.35 22.50 -3.66
N MET A 263 -24.61 23.19 -2.54
CA MET A 263 -23.61 23.98 -1.84
C MET A 263 -22.45 23.11 -1.33
N VAL A 264 -22.78 22.00 -0.69
CA VAL A 264 -21.82 21.07 -0.10
C VAL A 264 -20.97 20.39 -1.18
N TYR A 265 -21.57 19.93 -2.28
CA TYR A 265 -20.83 19.35 -3.41
C TYR A 265 -19.99 20.39 -4.14
N GLY A 266 -20.47 21.63 -4.27
CA GLY A 266 -19.71 22.74 -4.84
C GLY A 266 -18.43 23.02 -4.04
N ALA A 267 -18.56 23.15 -2.72
CA ALA A 267 -17.41 23.33 -1.83
C ALA A 267 -16.44 22.15 -1.90
N LEU A 268 -16.94 20.91 -1.86
CA LEU A 268 -16.11 19.72 -1.97
C LEU A 268 -15.38 19.66 -3.32
N GLY A 269 -16.04 20.00 -4.43
CA GLY A 269 -15.45 20.02 -5.76
C GLY A 269 -14.28 21.00 -5.86
N VAL A 270 -14.45 22.22 -5.31
CA VAL A 270 -13.38 23.23 -5.27
C VAL A 270 -12.20 22.76 -4.42
N ILE A 271 -12.48 22.25 -3.21
CA ILE A 271 -11.43 21.72 -2.32
C ILE A 271 -10.69 20.58 -3.00
N TRP A 272 -11.41 19.60 -3.56
CA TRP A 272 -10.80 18.45 -4.18
C TRP A 272 -9.95 18.84 -5.40
N ALA A 273 -10.43 19.75 -6.26
CA ALA A 273 -9.67 20.27 -7.39
C ALA A 273 -8.39 21.00 -6.96
N ALA A 274 -8.44 21.79 -5.88
CA ALA A 274 -7.27 22.46 -5.33
C ALA A 274 -6.24 21.44 -4.82
N PHE A 275 -6.68 20.46 -4.02
CA PHE A 275 -5.80 19.42 -3.48
C PHE A 275 -5.19 18.54 -4.59
N LEU A 276 -5.98 18.18 -5.61
CA LEU A 276 -5.51 17.39 -6.75
C LEU A 276 -4.48 18.18 -7.58
N THR A 277 -4.71 19.47 -7.81
CA THR A 277 -3.76 20.34 -8.51
C THR A 277 -2.45 20.46 -7.74
N LEU A 278 -2.52 20.61 -6.41
CA LEU A 278 -1.33 20.62 -5.54
C LEU A 278 -0.58 19.29 -5.59
N ALA A 279 -1.29 18.16 -5.54
CA ALA A 279 -0.69 16.83 -5.63
C ALA A 279 0.01 16.60 -6.99
N ILE A 280 -0.61 17.01 -8.09
CA ILE A 280 -0.03 16.93 -9.44
C ILE A 280 1.22 17.82 -9.55
N ARG A 281 1.16 19.06 -9.05
CA ARG A 281 2.31 19.98 -9.03
C ARG A 281 3.49 19.38 -8.26
N LYS A 282 3.26 18.86 -7.06
CA LYS A 282 4.30 18.21 -6.26
C LYS A 282 4.87 16.96 -6.93
N ALA A 283 4.01 16.11 -7.49
CA ALA A 283 4.46 14.90 -8.18
C ALA A 283 5.34 15.22 -9.40
N ARG A 284 4.98 16.26 -10.18
CA ARG A 284 5.80 16.73 -11.30
C ARG A 284 7.13 17.31 -10.86
N ALA A 285 7.15 18.09 -9.78
CA ALA A 285 8.38 18.62 -9.21
C ALA A 285 9.32 17.49 -8.76
N SER A 286 8.83 16.53 -7.96
CA SER A 286 9.64 15.40 -7.53
C SER A 286 10.14 14.52 -8.69
N ALA A 287 9.34 14.33 -9.74
CA ALA A 287 9.78 13.60 -10.93
C ALA A 287 10.88 14.34 -11.70
N LYS A 288 10.83 15.68 -11.71
CA LYS A 288 11.88 16.52 -12.30
C LYS A 288 13.17 16.43 -11.50
N ASP A 289 13.10 16.56 -10.18
CA ASP A 289 14.26 16.49 -9.29
C ASP A 289 14.98 15.14 -9.41
N ILE A 290 14.24 14.02 -9.40
CA ILE A 290 14.80 12.67 -9.57
C ILE A 290 15.50 12.52 -10.93
N ARG A 291 14.93 13.10 -11.99
CA ARG A 291 15.52 13.06 -13.33
C ARG A 291 16.83 13.84 -13.37
N GLU A 292 16.86 15.04 -12.79
CA GLU A 292 18.08 15.87 -12.73
C GLU A 292 19.19 15.18 -11.92
N GLU A 293 18.86 14.58 -10.76
CA GLU A 293 19.82 13.82 -9.95
C GLU A 293 20.34 12.57 -10.69
N THR A 294 19.47 11.87 -11.41
CA THR A 294 19.87 10.71 -12.23
C THR A 294 20.78 11.13 -13.39
N ASP A 295 20.46 12.22 -14.08
CA ASP A 295 21.25 12.74 -15.19
C ASP A 295 22.64 13.18 -14.69
N GLN A 296 22.72 13.85 -13.53
CA GLN A 296 23.98 14.22 -12.88
C GLN A 296 24.83 12.99 -12.51
N ALA A 297 24.22 11.97 -11.90
CA ALA A 297 24.93 10.75 -11.52
C ALA A 297 25.44 9.97 -12.76
N LEU A 298 24.67 9.94 -13.85
CA LEU A 298 25.09 9.34 -15.11
C LEU A 298 26.25 10.11 -15.75
N GLU A 299 26.24 11.44 -15.66
CA GLU A 299 27.32 12.29 -16.16
C GLU A 299 28.61 12.14 -15.33
N GLU A 300 28.49 12.03 -14.01
CA GLU A 300 29.62 11.71 -13.12
C GLU A 300 30.26 10.36 -13.46
N VAL A 301 29.46 9.31 -13.65
CA VAL A 301 29.94 7.98 -14.06
C VAL A 301 30.61 8.06 -15.44
N ARG A 302 30.02 8.77 -16.40
CA ARG A 302 30.57 8.93 -17.75
C ARG A 302 31.91 9.67 -17.74
N SER A 303 32.02 10.74 -16.96
CA SER A 303 33.26 11.53 -16.84
C SER A 303 34.38 10.74 -16.12
N THR A 304 34.02 9.92 -15.13
CA THR A 304 34.97 9.02 -14.44
C THR A 304 35.50 7.94 -15.38
N HIS A 305 34.62 7.37 -16.22
CA HIS A 305 35.03 6.38 -17.22
C HIS A 305 35.94 6.98 -18.31
N GLN A 306 35.71 8.24 -18.71
CA GLN A 306 36.57 8.95 -19.67
C GLN A 306 37.96 9.29 -19.09
N ARG A 307 38.08 9.61 -17.80
CA ARG A 307 39.40 9.85 -17.17
C ARG A 307 40.23 8.58 -16.99
N GLY A 308 39.60 7.42 -16.82
CA GLY A 308 40.29 6.13 -16.72
C GLY A 308 40.82 5.56 -18.04
N HIS A 309 40.52 6.21 -19.18
CA HIS A 309 40.98 5.82 -20.53
C HIS A 309 41.95 6.84 -21.15
N ALA A 310 42.51 7.77 -20.37
CA ALA A 310 43.66 8.53 -20.85
C ALA A 310 44.81 7.53 -21.06
N PRO A 311 45.28 7.31 -22.31
CA PRO A 311 46.45 6.47 -22.52
C PRO A 311 47.60 7.12 -21.76
N GLU A 312 48.15 6.39 -20.80
CA GLU A 312 49.43 6.75 -20.20
C GLU A 312 50.41 6.96 -21.35
N VAL A 313 50.77 8.22 -21.58
CA VAL A 313 51.70 8.61 -22.64
C VAL A 313 52.97 7.83 -22.35
N ALA A 314 53.24 6.83 -23.17
CA ALA A 314 54.44 6.03 -23.11
C ALA A 314 55.64 6.98 -23.11
N VAL A 315 56.28 7.09 -21.95
CA VAL A 315 57.61 7.68 -21.84
C VAL A 315 58.52 6.75 -22.66
N PRO A 316 59.28 7.26 -23.66
CA PRO A 316 60.17 6.40 -24.42
C PRO A 316 61.27 5.87 -23.49
N ASP A 317 61.42 4.55 -23.44
CA ASP A 317 62.48 3.88 -22.70
C ASP A 317 63.87 4.32 -23.22
N ASP A 318 64.72 4.76 -22.30
CA ASP A 318 66.16 4.92 -22.53
C ASP A 318 66.81 3.56 -22.88
N PRO A 319 67.88 3.53 -23.71
CA PRO A 319 68.49 2.28 -24.14
C PRO A 319 69.23 1.59 -22.99
N ILE A 320 68.72 0.42 -22.57
CA ILE A 320 69.35 -0.44 -21.56
C ILE A 320 70.60 -1.11 -22.15
N THR A 321 71.77 -0.71 -21.64
CA THR A 321 73.05 -1.41 -21.79
C THR A 321 73.07 -2.74 -21.03
N ALA A 322 73.74 -3.73 -21.63
CA ALA A 322 73.85 -5.11 -21.20
C ALA A 322 74.42 -5.36 -19.79
N GLY A 323 73.95 -6.44 -19.14
CA GLY A 323 74.77 -7.29 -18.25
C GLY A 323 74.18 -7.59 -16.86
N GLY A 324 73.78 -8.85 -16.61
CA GLY A 324 73.60 -9.40 -15.25
C GLY A 324 72.68 -10.63 -15.17
N PRO A 325 73.05 -11.73 -14.46
CA PRO A 325 72.45 -13.05 -14.69
C PRO A 325 71.12 -13.28 -13.95
N VAL A 326 70.27 -14.07 -14.61
CA VAL A 326 68.95 -14.56 -14.18
C VAL A 326 69.07 -15.51 -12.97
N ARG A 327 68.26 -15.29 -11.93
CA ARG A 327 67.92 -16.30 -10.91
C ARG A 327 66.42 -16.63 -10.99
N PRO A 328 66.01 -17.91 -10.93
CA PRO A 328 64.60 -18.28 -10.99
C PRO A 328 63.93 -18.09 -9.62
N VAL A 329 62.79 -17.43 -9.60
CA VAL A 329 61.88 -17.36 -8.44
C VAL A 329 60.89 -18.51 -8.53
N SER A 330 60.84 -19.33 -7.48
CA SER A 330 59.95 -20.48 -7.31
C SER A 330 58.54 -20.03 -6.91
N VAL A 331 57.54 -20.63 -7.58
CA VAL A 331 56.09 -20.46 -7.33
C VAL A 331 55.65 -21.42 -6.22
N GLU A 332 55.08 -20.91 -5.14
CA GLU A 332 54.45 -21.70 -4.06
C GLU A 332 52.90 -21.62 -4.20
N PRO A 333 52.16 -22.75 -4.17
CA PRO A 333 50.72 -22.75 -4.40
C PRO A 333 49.89 -22.52 -3.13
N ALA A 334 48.71 -21.92 -3.33
CA ALA A 334 47.70 -21.60 -2.33
C ALA A 334 47.24 -22.81 -1.51
N ARG A 335 47.06 -22.62 -0.18
CA ARG A 335 46.34 -23.56 0.70
C ARG A 335 45.13 -22.90 1.36
N SER A 336 43.99 -23.56 1.16
CA SER A 336 42.71 -23.37 1.81
C SER A 336 42.77 -23.65 3.32
N ARG A 337 42.08 -22.85 4.14
CA ARG A 337 41.64 -23.27 5.47
C ARG A 337 40.23 -22.79 5.78
N THR A 338 39.30 -23.74 5.70
CA THR A 338 38.05 -23.76 6.45
C THR A 338 38.36 -24.38 7.81
N HIS A 339 37.91 -23.78 8.92
CA HIS A 339 37.14 -24.42 9.99
C HIS A 339 36.96 -23.46 11.18
N ALA A 340 35.72 -23.41 11.65
CA ALA A 340 35.26 -22.72 12.84
C ALA A 340 35.62 -23.50 14.10
N ASP A 341 35.84 -22.80 15.21
CA ASP A 341 35.65 -23.34 16.55
C ASP A 341 34.97 -22.29 17.45
N LEU A 342 33.79 -22.67 17.93
CA LEU A 342 32.99 -22.03 18.97
C LEU A 342 33.53 -22.49 20.32
N VAL A 343 33.96 -21.55 21.17
CA VAL A 343 34.30 -21.83 22.57
C VAL A 343 33.09 -21.52 23.44
N VAL A 344 32.61 -22.56 24.12
CA VAL A 344 31.66 -22.53 25.24
C VAL A 344 32.49 -22.48 26.53
N GLU A 345 32.28 -21.48 27.39
CA GLU A 345 32.77 -21.52 28.77
C GLU A 345 31.66 -22.02 29.73
N PRO A 346 31.99 -22.89 30.69
CA PRO A 346 31.17 -23.13 31.87
C PRO A 346 31.74 -22.40 33.10
N VAL A 347 30.91 -21.64 33.81
CA VAL A 347 30.56 -21.74 35.25
C VAL A 347 29.35 -20.83 35.49
#